data_AF-A0A498C4I7-F1
#
_entry.id   AF-A0A498C4I7-F1
#
_cell.length_a   1.000
_cell.length_b   1.000
_cell.length_c   1.000
_cell.angle_alpha   90.00
_cell.angle_beta   90.00
_cell.angle_gamma   90.00
#
_symmetry.space_group_name_H-M   'P 1'
#
loop_
_entity.id
_entity.type
_entity.pdbx_description
1 polymer ?
#
loop_
_entity_poly.entity_id
_entity_poly.type
_entity_poly.pdbx_seq_one_letter_code
_entity_poly.pdbx_strand_id
1 'polypeptide(L)'
;MIAPLSVPSNLGRRPPQPGGMPGAGKAPEALRQAGLHRRLHERRAVDAGVVLAGRYVDDDDGVRPSGRVRNETELVGHARRLADRRQDVLESGHAPLVIGGDCSVLIGIGVALSRRGRTSAEIRAGATGIADAARRVAGPDYWVQVDVDVLDPRVMPAVDSPSPGGGDLERLITLLQCLSPGAVGASVTVFDPDLDPDGRHAATVSDLVVDGLAALGTGARAGSSK
;
A
#
# COMPACT_ATOMS: atom_id res chain seq x y z
N MET A 1 -17.47 3.86 3.28
CA MET A 1 -16.53 3.87 4.42
C MET A 1 -15.20 3.26 3.98
N ILE A 2 -14.12 3.41 4.75
CA ILE A 2 -12.84 2.72 4.47
C ILE A 2 -12.98 1.25 4.86
N ALA A 3 -12.33 0.37 4.11
CA ALA A 3 -12.24 -1.04 4.45
C ALA A 3 -10.77 -1.52 4.41
N PRO A 4 -10.09 -1.60 5.57
CA PRO A 4 -8.73 -2.12 5.63
C PRO A 4 -8.69 -3.57 5.19
N LEU A 5 -7.77 -3.89 4.27
CA LEU A 5 -7.51 -5.23 3.76
C LEU A 5 -6.05 -5.58 4.02
N SER A 6 -5.80 -6.56 4.87
CA SER A 6 -4.44 -7.02 5.18
C SER A 6 -3.87 -7.87 4.06
N VAL A 7 -2.66 -7.56 3.60
CA VAL A 7 -2.01 -8.25 2.48
C VAL A 7 -0.54 -8.57 2.84
N PRO A 8 -0.30 -9.58 3.68
CA PRO A 8 1.04 -9.95 4.15
C PRO A 8 1.82 -10.67 3.03
N SER A 9 2.54 -9.91 2.20
CA SER A 9 3.35 -10.45 1.10
C SER A 9 4.84 -10.14 1.27
N ASN A 10 5.67 -11.12 0.91
CA ASN A 10 7.11 -10.98 0.68
C ASN A 10 7.54 -11.43 -0.72
N LEU A 11 6.58 -11.85 -1.56
CA LEU A 11 6.84 -12.59 -2.80
C LEU A 11 7.74 -11.83 -3.78
N GLY A 12 7.64 -10.49 -3.81
CA GLY A 12 8.42 -9.64 -4.70
C GLY A 12 9.82 -9.27 -4.20
N ARG A 13 10.19 -9.62 -2.97
CA ARG A 13 11.42 -9.14 -2.31
C ARG A 13 12.55 -10.17 -2.35
N ARG A 14 13.79 -9.68 -2.52
CA ARG A 14 14.98 -10.49 -2.27
C ARG A 14 15.13 -10.75 -0.77
N PRO A 15 15.64 -11.91 -0.37
CA PRO A 15 15.86 -12.18 1.03
C PRO A 15 16.95 -11.23 1.59
N PRO A 16 16.89 -10.86 2.87
CA PRO A 16 17.92 -10.01 3.48
C PRO A 16 19.28 -10.73 3.60
N GLN A 17 19.25 -12.06 3.67
CA GLN A 17 20.41 -12.95 3.71
C GLN A 17 20.03 -14.30 3.10
N PRO A 18 20.97 -15.12 2.60
CA PRO A 18 20.67 -16.44 2.03
C PRO A 18 19.83 -17.31 2.97
N GLY A 19 18.73 -17.87 2.46
CA GLY A 19 17.76 -18.66 3.22
C GLY A 19 16.85 -17.86 4.15
N GLY A 20 17.02 -16.54 4.22
CA GLY A 20 16.18 -15.63 5.00
C GLY A 20 14.84 -15.33 4.32
N MET A 21 13.91 -14.78 5.10
CA MET A 21 12.63 -14.27 4.60
C MET A 21 12.58 -12.75 4.85
N PRO A 22 12.14 -11.94 3.86
CA PRO A 22 11.92 -10.51 4.08
C PRO A 22 10.91 -10.26 5.22
N GLY A 23 11.03 -9.15 5.93
CA GLY A 23 10.18 -8.89 7.10
C GLY A 23 8.89 -8.15 6.75
N ALA A 24 8.83 -7.46 5.60
CA ALA A 24 7.67 -6.65 5.18
C ALA A 24 6.31 -7.37 5.24
N GLY A 25 6.26 -8.68 5.00
CA GLY A 25 5.05 -9.49 5.12
C GLY A 25 4.44 -9.50 6.53
N LYS A 26 5.19 -9.13 7.57
CA LYS A 26 4.72 -8.98 8.96
C LYS A 26 4.01 -7.65 9.21
N ALA A 27 4.13 -6.67 8.30
CA ALA A 27 3.61 -5.32 8.48
C ALA A 27 2.13 -5.25 8.86
N PRO A 28 1.19 -6.00 8.25
CA PRO A 28 -0.22 -5.90 8.62
C PRO A 28 -0.50 -6.23 10.09
N GLU A 29 0.21 -7.24 10.63
CA GLU A 29 0.05 -7.64 12.03
C GLU A 29 0.78 -6.70 12.98
N ALA A 30 1.99 -6.24 12.63
CA ALA A 30 2.71 -5.24 13.42
C ALA A 30 1.89 -3.93 13.56
N LEU A 31 1.25 -3.49 12.47
CA LEU A 31 0.38 -2.32 12.50
C LEU A 31 -0.92 -2.57 13.28
N ARG A 32 -1.44 -3.81 13.26
CA ARG A 32 -2.56 -4.21 14.13
C ARG A 32 -2.17 -4.12 15.60
N GLN A 33 -0.99 -4.62 15.97
CA GLN A 33 -0.44 -4.51 17.33
C GLN A 33 -0.21 -3.05 17.75
N ALA A 34 0.24 -2.18 16.83
CA ALA A 34 0.35 -0.74 17.05
C ALA A 34 -1.01 -0.01 17.14
N GLY A 35 -2.13 -0.73 17.02
CA GLY A 35 -3.47 -0.20 17.22
C GLY A 35 -4.13 0.40 15.98
N LEU A 36 -3.55 0.24 14.79
CA LEU A 36 -4.10 0.77 13.53
C LEU A 36 -5.56 0.32 13.33
N HIS A 37 -5.82 -0.98 13.44
CA HIS A 37 -7.15 -1.54 13.20
C HIS A 37 -8.18 -1.04 14.21
N ARG A 38 -7.80 -0.89 15.49
CA ARG A 38 -8.66 -0.29 16.52
C ARG A 38 -9.02 1.15 16.16
N ARG A 39 -8.03 1.97 15.79
CA ARG A 39 -8.23 3.38 15.41
C ARG A 39 -9.09 3.54 14.15
N LEU A 40 -8.92 2.65 13.17
CA LEU A 40 -9.77 2.63 11.97
C LEU A 40 -11.20 2.20 12.30
N HIS A 41 -11.37 1.20 13.16
CA HIS A 41 -12.68 0.75 13.62
C HIS A 41 -13.44 1.84 14.39
N GLU A 42 -12.77 2.60 15.26
CA GLU A 42 -13.34 3.79 15.94
C GLU A 42 -13.85 4.85 14.95
N ARG A 43 -13.29 4.88 13.74
CA ARG A 43 -13.71 5.73 12.61
C ARG A 43 -14.69 5.03 11.67
N ARG A 44 -15.33 3.93 12.13
CA ARG A 44 -16.34 3.15 11.39
C ARG A 44 -15.80 2.45 10.13
N ALA A 45 -14.50 2.14 10.10
CA ALA A 45 -13.97 1.29 9.04
C ALA A 45 -14.51 -0.15 9.18
N VAL A 46 -14.70 -0.82 8.04
CA VAL A 46 -15.18 -2.20 7.97
C VAL A 46 -14.00 -3.11 7.64
N ASP A 47 -13.65 -4.04 8.52
CA ASP A 47 -12.53 -4.96 8.27
C ASP A 47 -12.83 -5.84 7.03
N ALA A 48 -12.02 -5.69 5.99
CA ALA A 48 -12.12 -6.49 4.77
C ALA A 48 -11.30 -7.80 4.88
N GLY A 49 -10.75 -8.12 6.04
CA GLY A 49 -10.01 -9.34 6.30
C GLY A 49 -8.64 -9.36 5.63
N VAL A 50 -8.25 -10.52 5.10
CA VAL A 50 -6.89 -10.79 4.64
C VAL A 50 -6.87 -11.46 3.27
N VAL A 51 -5.87 -11.11 2.45
CA VAL A 51 -5.47 -11.87 1.25
C VAL A 51 -4.07 -12.42 1.46
N LEU A 52 -3.99 -13.68 1.89
CA LEU A 52 -2.72 -14.36 2.14
C LEU A 52 -1.94 -14.58 0.85
N ALA A 53 -0.66 -14.22 0.91
CA ALA A 53 0.32 -14.61 -0.08
C ALA A 53 0.60 -16.11 -0.03
N GLY A 54 1.11 -16.63 -1.15
CA GLY A 54 1.67 -17.97 -1.21
C GLY A 54 2.94 -18.11 -0.36
N ARG A 55 3.51 -19.32 -0.37
CA ARG A 55 4.78 -19.56 0.31
C ARG A 55 5.89 -18.77 -0.37
N TYR A 56 6.62 -17.98 0.43
CA TYR A 56 7.88 -17.40 -0.02
C TYR A 56 8.94 -18.50 -0.17
N VAL A 57 9.63 -18.52 -1.31
CA VAL A 57 10.82 -19.33 -1.52
C VAL A 57 11.98 -18.39 -1.81
N ASP A 58 13.08 -18.60 -1.08
CA ASP A 58 14.34 -18.01 -1.49
C ASP A 58 14.90 -18.78 -2.69
N ASP A 59 14.75 -18.20 -3.87
CA ASP A 59 15.26 -18.69 -5.14
C ASP A 59 16.45 -17.83 -5.66
N ASP A 60 17.19 -17.15 -4.76
CA ASP A 60 18.47 -16.49 -5.07
C ASP A 60 19.69 -17.41 -4.94
N ASP A 61 19.54 -18.67 -5.35
CA ASP A 61 20.60 -19.68 -5.33
C ASP A 61 21.45 -19.72 -6.62
N GLY A 62 21.19 -18.79 -7.55
CA GLY A 62 21.82 -18.76 -8.87
C GLY A 62 21.26 -19.79 -9.86
N VAL A 63 20.24 -20.57 -9.48
CA VAL A 63 19.60 -21.60 -10.30
C VAL A 63 18.32 -21.07 -10.98
N ARG A 64 17.77 -19.93 -10.54
CA ARG A 64 16.62 -19.28 -11.18
C ARG A 64 16.95 -18.96 -12.65
N PRO A 65 16.20 -19.53 -13.63
CA PRO A 65 16.43 -19.25 -15.04
C PRO A 65 16.32 -17.75 -15.36
N SER A 66 17.16 -17.27 -16.27
CA SER A 66 17.04 -15.91 -16.80
C SER A 66 15.65 -15.69 -17.38
N GLY A 67 15.03 -14.55 -17.07
CA GLY A 67 13.67 -14.21 -17.48
C GLY A 67 12.56 -14.73 -16.56
N ARG A 68 12.86 -15.54 -15.54
CA ARG A 68 11.86 -15.93 -14.53
C ARG A 68 11.83 -14.92 -13.38
N VAL A 69 10.62 -14.46 -13.05
CA VAL A 69 10.38 -13.57 -11.90
C VAL A 69 10.47 -14.39 -10.60
N ARG A 70 11.02 -13.80 -9.54
CA ARG A 70 11.02 -14.40 -8.20
C ARG A 70 9.60 -14.75 -7.76
N ASN A 71 9.39 -15.95 -7.22
CA ASN A 71 8.09 -16.43 -6.74
C ASN A 71 6.93 -16.25 -7.76
N GLU A 72 7.22 -16.30 -9.07
CA GLU A 72 6.28 -15.91 -10.13
C GLU A 72 4.88 -16.51 -10.00
N THR A 73 4.79 -17.84 -9.83
CA THR A 73 3.50 -18.54 -9.72
C THR A 73 2.68 -18.05 -8.53
N GLU A 74 3.31 -17.92 -7.37
CA GLU A 74 2.64 -17.45 -6.16
C GLU A 74 2.25 -15.98 -6.28
N LEU A 75 3.09 -15.16 -6.91
CA LEU A 75 2.86 -13.74 -7.13
C LEU A 75 1.69 -13.52 -8.09
N VAL A 76 1.61 -14.25 -9.20
CA VAL A 76 0.47 -14.19 -10.14
C VAL A 76 -0.82 -14.67 -9.46
N GLY A 77 -0.76 -15.77 -8.71
CA GLY A 77 -1.90 -16.29 -7.97
C GLY A 77 -2.41 -15.30 -6.92
N HIS A 78 -1.50 -14.68 -6.17
CA HIS A 78 -1.82 -13.68 -5.17
C HIS A 78 -2.40 -12.40 -5.79
N ALA A 79 -1.80 -11.90 -6.88
CA ALA A 79 -2.28 -10.73 -7.60
C ALA A 79 -3.73 -10.90 -8.09
N ARG A 80 -4.09 -12.07 -8.61
CA ARG A 80 -5.47 -12.39 -9.03
C ARG A 80 -6.44 -12.36 -7.86
N ARG A 81 -6.13 -13.06 -6.76
CA ARG A 81 -6.97 -13.08 -5.55
C ARG A 81 -7.14 -11.69 -4.94
N LEU A 82 -6.08 -10.88 -4.94
CA LEU A 82 -6.13 -9.50 -4.46
C LEU A 82 -7.00 -8.62 -5.36
N ALA A 83 -6.90 -8.77 -6.68
CA ALA A 83 -7.75 -8.05 -7.63
C ALA A 83 -9.24 -8.37 -7.42
N ASP A 84 -9.59 -9.64 -7.27
CA ASP A 84 -10.95 -10.10 -7.00
C ASP A 84 -11.46 -9.54 -5.67
N ARG A 85 -10.69 -9.72 -4.59
CA ARG A 85 -11.10 -9.23 -3.26
C ARG A 85 -11.30 -7.72 -3.23
N ARG A 86 -10.43 -6.98 -3.89
CA ARG A 86 -10.55 -5.52 -3.99
C ARG A 86 -11.83 -5.12 -4.72
N GLN A 87 -12.18 -5.85 -5.78
CA GLN A 87 -13.43 -5.63 -6.51
C GLN A 87 -14.64 -5.86 -5.61
N ASP A 88 -14.67 -6.94 -4.82
CA ASP A 88 -15.74 -7.20 -3.85
C ASP A 88 -15.91 -6.03 -2.85
N VAL A 89 -14.78 -5.50 -2.35
CA VAL A 89 -14.80 -4.35 -1.43
C VAL A 89 -15.39 -3.10 -2.10
N LEU A 90 -15.01 -2.82 -3.36
CA LEU A 90 -15.57 -1.69 -4.12
C LEU A 90 -17.07 -1.88 -4.38
N GLU A 91 -17.49 -3.07 -4.79
CA GLU A 91 -18.90 -3.40 -5.08
C GLU A 91 -19.77 -3.33 -3.82
N SER A 92 -19.19 -3.60 -2.64
CA SER A 92 -19.86 -3.39 -1.35
C SER A 92 -19.97 -1.91 -0.93
N GLY A 93 -19.51 -0.97 -1.76
CA GLY A 93 -19.54 0.48 -1.49
C GLY A 93 -18.41 0.98 -0.60
N HIS A 94 -17.41 0.14 -0.30
CA HIS A 94 -16.28 0.46 0.56
C HIS A 94 -15.03 0.85 -0.24
N ALA A 95 -14.13 1.59 0.39
CA ALA A 95 -12.91 2.08 -0.25
C ALA A 95 -11.79 1.19 0.30
N PRO A 96 -11.23 0.29 -0.52
CA PRO A 96 -10.18 -0.61 -0.06
C PRO A 96 -8.95 0.18 0.37
N LEU A 97 -8.51 -0.08 1.60
CA LEU A 97 -7.23 0.38 2.14
C LEU A 97 -6.35 -0.86 2.32
N VAL A 98 -5.47 -1.12 1.36
CA VAL A 98 -4.57 -2.26 1.41
C VAL A 98 -3.42 -1.95 2.35
N ILE A 99 -3.37 -2.66 3.47
CA ILE A 99 -2.24 -2.68 4.38
C ILE A 99 -1.35 -3.82 3.91
N GLY A 100 -0.33 -3.49 3.12
CA GLY A 100 0.47 -4.46 2.39
C GLY A 100 1.69 -4.96 3.16
N GLY A 101 2.46 -5.80 2.47
CA GLY A 101 3.86 -6.09 2.78
C GLY A 101 4.72 -5.44 1.70
N ASP A 102 5.24 -6.22 0.76
CA ASP A 102 6.03 -5.68 -0.35
C ASP A 102 5.20 -4.97 -1.46
N CYS A 103 5.86 -4.26 -2.37
CA CYS A 103 5.21 -3.47 -3.42
C CYS A 103 4.62 -4.30 -4.58
N SER A 104 4.88 -5.60 -4.67
CA SER A 104 4.27 -6.48 -5.69
C SER A 104 2.75 -6.58 -5.57
N VAL A 105 2.18 -6.19 -4.41
CA VAL A 105 0.72 -6.03 -4.25
C VAL A 105 0.11 -5.10 -5.30
N LEU A 106 0.89 -4.14 -5.83
CA LEU A 106 0.48 -3.26 -6.92
C LEU A 106 0.12 -4.00 -8.20
N ILE A 107 0.60 -5.23 -8.41
CA ILE A 107 0.22 -6.01 -9.58
C ILE A 107 -1.26 -6.38 -9.50
N GLY A 108 -1.75 -6.80 -8.33
CA GLY A 108 -3.17 -7.04 -8.10
C GLY A 108 -4.01 -5.76 -8.22
N ILE A 109 -3.48 -4.62 -7.77
CA ILE A 109 -4.13 -3.32 -7.94
C ILE A 109 -4.18 -2.91 -9.42
N GLY A 110 -3.06 -3.04 -10.14
CA GLY A 110 -2.88 -2.58 -11.51
C GLY A 110 -3.62 -3.43 -12.54
N VAL A 111 -3.65 -4.76 -12.39
CA VAL A 111 -4.37 -5.69 -13.29
C VAL A 111 -5.83 -5.26 -13.49
N ALA A 112 -6.44 -4.74 -12.43
CA ALA A 112 -7.84 -4.35 -12.48
C ALA A 112 -8.07 -2.84 -12.74
N LEU A 113 -7.01 -2.01 -12.82
CA LEU A 113 -7.07 -0.62 -13.31
C LEU A 113 -6.70 -0.49 -14.80
N SER A 114 -5.99 -1.49 -15.36
CA SER A 114 -5.38 -1.44 -16.70
C SER A 114 -6.35 -1.38 -17.89
N ARG A 115 -7.67 -1.38 -17.65
CA ARG A 115 -8.70 -1.39 -18.71
C ARG A 115 -9.00 -0.01 -19.32
N ARG A 116 -8.37 1.08 -18.87
CA ARG A 116 -8.75 2.47 -19.24
C ARG A 116 -7.64 3.34 -19.85
N GLY A 117 -6.56 2.72 -20.35
CA GLY A 117 -5.40 3.44 -20.90
C GLY A 117 -4.33 3.72 -19.85
N ARG A 118 -3.08 3.95 -20.28
CA ARG A 118 -1.92 4.13 -19.38
C ARG A 118 -1.30 5.50 -19.65
N THR A 119 -1.51 6.43 -18.73
CA THR A 119 -0.83 7.73 -18.70
C THR A 119 0.08 7.78 -17.48
N SER A 120 1.32 8.21 -17.69
CA SER A 120 2.29 8.44 -16.60
C SER A 120 2.82 9.86 -16.73
N ALA A 121 2.84 10.59 -15.63
CA ALA A 121 3.48 11.90 -15.54
C ALA A 121 4.13 12.06 -14.17
N GLU A 122 5.27 12.72 -14.13
CA GLU A 122 5.82 13.24 -12.89
C GLU A 122 5.03 14.48 -12.48
N ILE A 123 4.53 14.51 -11.25
CA ILE A 123 3.78 15.65 -10.73
C ILE A 123 4.63 16.36 -9.66
N ARG A 124 4.99 17.61 -9.93
CA ARG A 124 5.62 18.51 -8.96
C ARG A 124 4.61 19.58 -8.54
N ALA A 125 3.89 19.31 -7.45
CA ALA A 125 2.91 20.23 -6.89
C ALA A 125 2.98 20.25 -5.36
N GLY A 126 2.66 21.40 -4.76
CA GLY A 126 2.36 21.49 -3.33
C GLY A 126 1.00 20.87 -2.99
N ALA A 127 0.70 20.72 -1.71
CA ALA A 127 -0.54 20.10 -1.22
C ALA A 127 -1.81 20.69 -1.84
N THR A 128 -1.87 22.00 -2.01
CA THR A 128 -3.05 22.68 -2.57
C THR A 128 -3.32 22.35 -4.04
N GLY A 129 -2.31 21.90 -4.81
CA GLY A 129 -2.44 21.61 -6.24
C GLY A 129 -2.31 20.13 -6.62
N ILE A 130 -1.87 19.28 -5.69
CA ILE A 130 -1.54 17.87 -5.97
C ILE A 130 -2.76 17.07 -6.41
N ALA A 131 -3.92 17.31 -5.78
CA ALA A 131 -5.16 16.59 -6.08
C ALA A 131 -5.65 16.85 -7.52
N ASP A 132 -5.63 18.11 -7.95
CA ASP A 132 -6.05 18.47 -9.30
C ASP A 132 -5.04 18.02 -10.34
N ALA A 133 -3.75 18.07 -10.03
CA ALA A 133 -2.71 17.51 -10.90
C ALA A 133 -2.88 15.99 -11.06
N ALA A 134 -3.12 15.26 -9.95
CA ALA A 134 -3.37 13.83 -9.98
C ALA A 134 -4.60 13.50 -10.84
N ARG A 135 -5.72 14.20 -10.65
CA ARG A 135 -6.94 14.00 -11.45
C ARG A 135 -6.73 14.26 -12.95
N ARG A 136 -5.95 15.28 -13.31
CA ARG A 136 -5.63 15.57 -14.72
C ARG A 136 -4.86 14.44 -15.39
N VAL A 137 -3.96 13.77 -14.66
CA VAL A 137 -3.10 12.71 -15.20
C VAL A 137 -3.77 11.34 -15.14
N ALA A 138 -4.31 10.99 -13.98
CA ALA A 138 -4.84 9.66 -13.67
C ALA A 138 -6.36 9.53 -13.89
N GLY A 139 -7.06 10.64 -14.13
CA GLY A 139 -8.51 10.67 -14.25
C GLY A 139 -9.24 10.71 -12.90
N PRO A 140 -10.58 10.56 -12.90
CA PRO A 140 -11.41 10.70 -11.71
C PRO A 140 -11.29 9.53 -10.72
N ASP A 141 -10.88 8.35 -11.19
CA ASP A 141 -10.88 7.09 -10.43
C ASP A 141 -9.45 6.56 -10.24
N TYR A 142 -8.63 7.27 -9.47
CA TYR A 142 -7.22 6.90 -9.25
C TYR A 142 -6.99 6.15 -7.94
N TRP A 143 -5.89 5.40 -7.90
CA TRP A 143 -5.42 4.71 -6.71
C TRP A 143 -4.19 5.42 -6.13
N VAL A 144 -4.10 5.51 -4.81
CA VAL A 144 -2.93 6.08 -4.13
C VAL A 144 -2.05 4.95 -3.58
N GLN A 145 -0.84 4.82 -4.10
CA GLN A 145 0.19 3.97 -3.52
C GLN A 145 1.10 4.80 -2.63
N VAL A 146 1.39 4.30 -1.43
CA VAL A 146 2.40 4.85 -0.54
C VAL A 146 3.36 3.75 -0.12
N ASP A 147 4.56 3.77 -0.68
CA ASP A 147 5.69 3.05 -0.09
C ASP A 147 6.25 3.94 1.03
N VAL A 148 6.37 3.42 2.26
CA VAL A 148 6.80 4.26 3.41
C VAL A 148 8.27 4.66 3.34
N ASP A 149 9.05 4.06 2.42
CA ASP A 149 10.43 4.43 2.10
C ASP A 149 10.56 5.79 1.38
N VAL A 150 9.44 6.43 1.02
CA VAL A 150 9.40 7.83 0.56
C VAL A 150 9.80 8.81 1.68
N LEU A 151 9.66 8.40 2.94
CA LEU A 151 10.08 9.18 4.09
C LEU A 151 11.59 9.13 4.26
N ASP A 152 12.17 10.21 4.78
CA ASP A 152 13.60 10.24 5.08
C ASP A 152 13.98 9.10 6.06
N PRO A 153 15.12 8.42 5.89
CA PRO A 153 15.53 7.32 6.78
C PRO A 153 15.68 7.73 8.25
N ARG A 154 15.84 9.03 8.55
CA ARG A 154 15.81 9.54 9.93
C ARG A 154 14.41 9.44 10.57
N VAL A 155 13.37 9.45 9.74
CA VAL A 155 11.95 9.29 10.14
C VAL A 155 11.54 7.82 10.04
N MET A 156 11.87 7.16 8.93
CA MET A 156 11.47 5.78 8.63
C MET A 156 12.68 4.92 8.23
N PRO A 157 13.49 4.44 9.20
CA PRO A 157 14.56 3.49 8.95
C PRO A 157 14.07 2.05 8.78
N ALA A 158 12.81 1.77 9.13
CA ALA A 158 12.23 0.43 9.13
C ALA A 158 11.73 0.00 7.74
N VAL A 159 12.66 -0.01 6.77
CA VAL A 159 12.44 -0.40 5.37
C VAL A 159 13.69 -1.08 4.80
N ASP A 160 13.52 -1.99 3.85
CA ASP A 160 14.63 -2.74 3.23
C ASP A 160 15.58 -1.88 2.38
N SER A 161 15.09 -0.76 1.83
CA SER A 161 15.80 0.04 0.82
C SER A 161 15.62 1.53 1.06
N PRO A 162 16.19 2.09 2.14
CA PRO A 162 16.04 3.49 2.49
C PRO A 162 16.68 4.40 1.43
N SER A 163 15.98 5.49 1.07
CA SER A 163 16.47 6.48 0.11
C SER A 163 16.85 7.79 0.81
N PRO A 164 18.12 8.24 0.77
CA PRO A 164 18.53 9.53 1.35
C PRO A 164 17.77 10.71 0.74
N GLY A 165 17.38 11.69 1.57
CA GLY A 165 16.67 12.89 1.11
C GLY A 165 15.17 12.69 0.90
N GLY A 166 14.59 11.65 1.49
CA GLY A 166 13.14 11.45 1.57
C GLY A 166 12.40 12.60 2.28
N GLY A 167 11.07 12.56 2.21
CA GLY A 167 10.20 13.59 2.80
C GLY A 167 10.02 13.46 4.31
N ASP A 168 9.47 14.51 4.92
CA ASP A 168 8.99 14.48 6.30
C ASP A 168 7.56 13.91 6.40
N LEU A 169 7.20 13.41 7.58
CA LEU A 169 5.92 12.78 7.85
C LEU A 169 4.73 13.74 7.70
N GLU A 170 4.85 14.96 8.23
CA GLU A 170 3.75 15.94 8.24
C GLU A 170 3.36 16.37 6.82
N ARG A 171 4.37 16.59 5.97
CA ARG A 171 4.18 16.90 4.56
C ARG A 171 3.51 15.75 3.82
N LEU A 172 3.93 14.51 4.07
CA LEU A 172 3.29 13.35 3.46
C LEU A 172 1.82 13.23 3.89
N ILE A 173 1.52 13.36 5.19
CA ILE A 173 0.15 13.38 5.71
C ILE A 173 -0.68 14.47 4.99
N THR A 174 -0.14 15.68 4.86
CA THR A 174 -0.82 16.80 4.20
C THR A 174 -1.12 16.48 2.72
N LEU A 175 -0.18 15.87 2.01
CA LEU A 175 -0.40 15.44 0.62
C LEU A 175 -1.49 14.36 0.52
N LEU A 176 -1.47 13.37 1.42
CA LEU A 176 -2.47 12.30 1.44
C LEU A 176 -3.86 12.83 1.80
N GLN A 177 -3.98 13.82 2.69
CA GLN A 177 -5.26 14.46 2.99
C GLN A 177 -5.88 15.13 1.77
N CYS A 178 -5.07 15.69 0.87
CA CYS A 178 -5.54 16.28 -0.38
C CYS A 178 -5.92 15.22 -1.43
N LEU A 179 -5.19 14.11 -1.51
CA LEU A 179 -5.40 13.05 -2.50
C LEU A 179 -6.53 12.09 -2.10
N SER A 180 -6.58 11.69 -0.84
CA SER A 180 -7.44 10.61 -0.35
C SER A 180 -8.93 10.78 -0.70
N PRO A 181 -9.55 11.97 -0.69
CA PRO A 181 -10.96 12.12 -1.04
C PRO A 181 -11.27 11.70 -2.48
N GLY A 182 -10.36 11.95 -3.42
CA GLY A 182 -10.54 11.62 -4.83
C GLY A 182 -10.14 10.20 -5.22
N ALA A 183 -9.43 9.48 -4.36
CA ALA A 183 -8.94 8.15 -4.66
C ALA A 183 -10.02 7.07 -4.43
N VAL A 184 -10.11 6.09 -5.33
CA VAL A 184 -11.05 4.95 -5.18
C VAL A 184 -10.57 3.93 -4.15
N GLY A 185 -9.27 3.94 -3.84
CA GLY A 185 -8.61 3.11 -2.84
C GLY A 185 -7.16 3.52 -2.67
N ALA A 186 -6.50 2.93 -1.69
CA ALA A 186 -5.09 3.20 -1.40
C ALA A 186 -4.36 1.95 -0.89
N SER A 187 -3.04 1.94 -1.02
CA SER A 187 -2.15 0.95 -0.39
C SER A 187 -1.03 1.63 0.36
N VAL A 188 -0.67 1.06 1.51
CA VAL A 188 0.53 1.40 2.27
C VAL A 188 1.38 0.15 2.42
N THR A 189 2.64 0.23 2.01
CA THR A 189 3.53 -0.91 1.81
C THR A 189 4.95 -0.62 2.28
N VAL A 190 5.79 -1.66 2.23
CA VAL A 190 7.24 -1.70 2.42
C VAL A 190 7.76 -1.39 3.82
N PHE A 191 6.87 -1.19 4.79
CA PHE A 191 7.25 -1.18 6.20
C PHE A 191 7.78 -2.56 6.59
N ASP A 192 8.97 -2.63 7.18
CA ASP A 192 9.57 -3.87 7.70
C ASP A 192 9.63 -3.85 9.23
N PRO A 193 8.75 -4.59 9.92
CA PRO A 193 8.76 -4.68 11.38
C PRO A 193 10.00 -5.34 11.99
N ASP A 194 10.77 -6.12 11.23
CA ASP A 194 12.02 -6.71 11.72
C ASP A 194 13.08 -5.62 12.00
N LEU A 195 12.89 -4.43 11.43
CA LEU A 195 13.71 -3.24 11.63
C LEU A 195 13.08 -2.24 12.62
N ASP A 196 11.99 -2.61 13.30
CA ASP A 196 11.25 -1.79 14.27
C ASP A 196 10.99 -2.53 15.60
N PRO A 197 12.04 -2.89 16.36
CA PRO A 197 11.91 -3.77 17.52
C PRO A 197 11.11 -3.18 18.69
N ASP A 198 10.96 -1.85 18.76
CA ASP A 198 10.20 -1.15 19.79
C ASP A 198 8.81 -0.68 19.33
N GLY A 199 8.45 -0.92 18.06
CA GLY A 199 7.15 -0.58 17.48
C GLY A 199 6.93 0.91 17.23
N ARG A 200 7.95 1.77 17.39
CA ARG A 200 7.80 3.23 17.22
C ARG A 200 7.49 3.61 15.77
N HIS A 201 8.04 2.88 14.82
CA HIS A 201 7.80 3.13 13.40
C HIS A 201 6.45 2.55 12.96
N ALA A 202 5.99 1.45 13.54
CA ALA A 202 4.63 0.95 13.38
C ALA A 202 3.59 1.98 13.86
N ALA A 203 3.85 2.66 14.98
CA ALA A 203 3.02 3.77 15.44
C ALA A 203 3.04 4.95 14.43
N THR A 204 4.22 5.30 13.91
CA THR A 204 4.39 6.34 12.88
C THR A 204 3.60 6.03 11.60
N VAL A 205 3.67 4.80 11.09
CA VAL A 205 2.90 4.37 9.92
C VAL A 205 1.39 4.35 10.24
N SER A 206 1.02 4.00 11.48
CA SER A 206 -0.37 4.06 11.91
C SER A 206 -0.92 5.49 11.91
N ASP A 207 -0.12 6.47 12.35
CA ASP A 207 -0.47 7.90 12.29
C ASP A 207 -0.60 8.37 10.84
N LEU A 208 0.35 8.02 9.97
CA LEU A 208 0.29 8.29 8.54
C LEU A 208 -1.03 7.81 7.92
N VAL A 209 -1.42 6.57 8.20
CA VAL A 209 -2.66 5.98 7.67
C VAL A 209 -3.89 6.67 8.23
N VAL A 210 -3.97 6.83 9.56
CA VAL A 210 -5.16 7.35 10.24
C VAL A 210 -5.39 8.82 9.93
N ASP A 211 -4.34 9.62 9.82
CA ASP A 211 -4.44 11.07 9.63
C ASP A 211 -4.35 11.48 8.16
N GLY A 212 -3.61 10.72 7.35
CA GLY A 212 -3.46 10.98 5.91
C GLY A 212 -4.61 10.44 5.06
N LEU A 213 -5.19 9.30 5.43
CA LEU A 213 -6.16 8.57 4.58
C LEU A 213 -7.57 8.54 5.16
N ALA A 214 -7.86 9.29 6.23
CA ALA A 214 -9.19 9.32 6.88
C ALA A 214 -10.36 9.58 5.93
N ALA A 215 -10.14 10.37 4.88
CA ALA A 215 -11.16 10.77 3.91
C ALA A 215 -11.18 9.89 2.65
N LEU A 216 -10.51 8.74 2.65
CA LEU A 216 -10.35 7.89 1.48
C LEU A 216 -11.69 7.55 0.79
N GLY A 217 -11.78 7.91 -0.50
CA GLY A 217 -12.93 7.64 -1.36
C GLY A 217 -14.22 8.34 -0.94
N THR A 218 -14.14 9.42 -0.16
CA THR A 218 -15.32 10.24 0.19
C THR A 218 -15.82 11.07 -0.99
N GLY A 219 -14.91 11.63 -1.80
CA GLY A 219 -15.23 12.45 -2.97
C GLY A 219 -15.50 11.65 -4.25
N ALA A 220 -14.78 10.53 -4.47
CA ALA A 220 -15.00 9.66 -5.64
C ALA A 220 -16.44 9.10 -5.70
N ARG A 221 -17.05 8.85 -4.53
CA ARG A 221 -18.43 8.34 -4.44
C ARG A 221 -19.52 9.38 -4.68
N ALA A 222 -19.23 10.67 -4.52
CA ALA A 222 -20.21 11.72 -4.75
C ALA A 222 -20.52 11.90 -6.26
N GLY A 223 -19.64 11.43 -7.14
CA GLY A 223 -19.79 11.51 -8.60
C GLY A 223 -20.55 10.35 -9.26
N SER A 224 -20.79 9.24 -8.55
CA SER A 224 -21.40 8.02 -9.10
C SER A 224 -22.93 7.91 -8.90
N SER A 225 -23.58 8.95 -8.36
CA SER A 225 -25.05 9.05 -8.23
C SER A 225 -25.73 9.85 -9.35
N LYS A 226 -25.19 9.82 -10.58
CA LYS A 226 -25.84 10.40 -11.76
C LYS A 226 -26.02 9.36 -12.85
#